data_AF-A0A1Z1M4B1-F1
#
_entry.id   AF-A0A1Z1M4B1-F1
#
_cell.length_a   1.000
_cell.length_b   1.000
_cell.length_c   1.000
_cell.angle_alpha   90.00
_cell.angle_beta   90.00
_cell.angle_gamma   90.00
#
_symmetry.space_group_name_H-M   'P 1'
#
loop_
_entity.id
_entity.type
_entity.pdbx_description
1 polymer ?
#
loop_
_entity_poly.entity_id
_entity_poly.type
_entity_poly.pdbx_seq_one_letter_code
_entity_poly.pdbx_strand_id
1 'polypeptide(L)' 'MNNYLMKIRFIPNKIKRNINEHSYNKLRFVGYKKISKYCNVPIIQFSNKKRIWLLSPEIMY' A
#
# COMPACT_ATOMS: atom_id res chain seq x y z
N MET A 1 5.86 17.64 3.58
CA MET A 1 5.03 16.63 2.88
C MET A 1 4.80 15.50 3.87
N ASN A 2 3.66 15.51 4.58
CA ASN A 2 3.38 14.64 5.72
C ASN A 2 3.44 13.17 5.31
N ASN A 3 4.42 12.44 5.86
CA ASN A 3 4.55 11.00 5.68
C ASN A 3 3.59 10.31 6.64
N TYR A 4 2.34 10.13 6.22
CA TYR A 4 1.42 9.25 6.94
C TYR A 4 1.97 7.82 6.86
N LEU A 5 2.36 7.28 8.02
CA LEU A 5 2.81 5.90 8.19
C LEU A 5 1.58 4.97 8.12
N MET A 6 1.18 4.60 6.91
CA MET A 6 0.14 3.59 6.71
C MET A 6 0.65 2.21 7.12
N LYS A 7 -0.20 1.45 7.82
CA LYS A 7 0.06 0.04 8.13
C LYS A 7 -0.85 -0.83 7.25
N ILE A 8 -0.26 -1.87 6.65
CA ILE A 8 -1.06 -2.85 5.90
C ILE A 8 -1.60 -3.86 6.91
N ARG A 9 -2.93 -4.02 6.93
CA ARG A 9 -3.64 -4.93 7.85
C ARG A 9 -3.67 -6.35 7.32
N PHE A 10 -3.87 -6.50 6.00
CA PHE A 10 -3.95 -7.80 5.37
C PHE A 10 -3.22 -7.78 4.03
N ILE A 11 -2.32 -8.75 3.83
CA ILE A 11 -1.54 -8.89 2.61
C ILE A 11 -1.81 -10.28 2.07
N PRO A 12 -2.42 -10.39 0.88
CA PRO A 12 -2.53 -11.68 0.21
C PRO A 12 -1.16 -12.37 0.13
N ASN A 13 -1.08 -13.63 0.53
CA ASN A 13 0.18 -14.41 0.53
C ASN A 13 0.91 -14.37 -0.82
N LYS A 14 0.14 -14.25 -1.91
CA LYS A 14 0.66 -14.11 -3.28
C LYS A 14 1.52 -12.86 -3.48
N ILE A 15 1.15 -11.73 -2.86
CA ILE A 15 1.94 -10.49 -2.93
C ILE A 15 2.96 -10.41 -1.80
N LYS A 16 2.75 -11.11 -0.68
CA LYS A 16 3.69 -11.17 0.46
C LYS A 16 5.08 -11.63 0.03
N ARG A 17 5.19 -12.62 -0.87
CA ARG A 17 6.48 -13.05 -1.45
C ARG A 17 7.19 -11.95 -2.25
N ASN A 18 6.45 -11.12 -2.97
CA ASN A 18 7.00 -10.05 -3.81
C ASN A 18 7.36 -8.79 -3.01
N ILE A 19 6.75 -8.66 -1.83
CA ILE A 19 6.91 -7.53 -0.91
C ILE A 19 7.66 -8.07 0.30
N ASN A 20 8.98 -8.21 0.13
CA ASN A 20 9.89 -8.74 1.15
C ASN A 20 9.63 -8.13 2.54
N GLU A 21 9.74 -8.91 3.61
CA GLU A 21 9.30 -8.54 4.98
C GLU A 21 9.92 -7.24 5.53
N HIS A 22 11.09 -6.84 5.04
CA HIS A 22 11.73 -5.57 5.43
C HIS A 22 11.15 -4.33 4.74
N SER A 23 10.33 -4.49 3.71
CA SER A 23 9.70 -3.37 2.99
C SER A 23 8.53 -2.76 3.76
N TYR A 24 7.96 -3.49 4.74
CA TYR A 24 6.79 -3.05 5.51
C TYR A 24 7.05 -1.91 6.49
N ASN A 25 8.30 -1.71 6.91
CA ASN A 25 8.61 -0.72 7.95
C ASN A 25 8.61 0.73 7.43
N LYS A 26 8.59 0.95 6.11
CA LYS A 26 8.65 2.29 5.51
C LYS A 26 7.71 2.38 4.30
N LEU A 27 6.42 2.28 4.59
CA LEU A 27 5.36 2.51 3.61
C LEU A 27 5.07 4.00 3.56
N ARG A 28 5.12 4.55 2.35
CA ARG A 28 4.78 5.94 2.08
C ARG A 28 3.50 5.98 1.27
N PHE A 29 2.49 6.66 1.78
CA PHE A 29 1.32 7.01 0.98
C PHE A 29 1.72 7.98 -0.14
N VAL A 30 1.34 7.68 -1.39
CA VAL A 30 1.70 8.48 -2.58
C VAL A 30 0.48 9.07 -3.28
N GLY A 31 -0.71 8.52 -3.06
CA GLY A 31 -1.94 9.02 -3.66
C GLY A 31 -3.00 7.94 -3.81
N TYR A 32 -3.93 8.14 -4.74
CA TYR A 32 -5.00 7.18 -5.03
C TYR A 32 -4.99 6.79 -6.51
N LYS A 33 -5.33 5.53 -6.80
CA LYS A 33 -5.63 5.02 -8.15
C LYS A 33 -7.14 4.82 -8.27
N LYS A 34 -7.73 5.38 -9.32
CA LYS A 34 -9.12 5.11 -9.66
C LYS A 34 -9.20 3.75 -10.36
N ILE A 35 -9.95 2.81 -9.79
CA ILE A 35 -10.19 1.48 -10.39
C ILE A 35 -11.60 1.37 -10.98
N SER A 36 -12.55 2.17 -10.49
CA SER A 36 -13.91 2.25 -11.05
C SER A 36 -14.48 3.65 -10.84
N LYS A 37 -15.71 3.89 -11.32
CA LYS A 37 -16.41 5.17 -11.09
C LYS A 37 -16.55 5.50 -9.60
N TYR A 38 -16.67 4.48 -8.74
CA TYR A 38 -16.94 4.61 -7.31
C TYR A 38 -15.79 4.14 -6.41
N CYS A 39 -14.76 3.51 -6.97
CA CYS A 39 -13.69 2.92 -6.18
C CYS A 39 -12.34 3.58 -6.49
N ASN A 40 -11.80 4.25 -5.48
CA ASN A 40 -10.43 4.73 -5.43
C ASN A 40 -9.67 3.88 -4.41
N VAL A 41 -8.49 3.41 -4.81
CA VAL A 41 -7.62 2.61 -3.95
C VAL A 41 -6.35 3.40 -3.62
N PRO A 42 -5.91 3.44 -2.34
CA PRO A 42 -4.65 4.07 -1.98
C PRO A 42 -3.46 3.39 -2.67
N ILE A 43 -2.51 4.21 -3.09
CA ILE A 43 -1.21 3.82 -3.62
C ILE A 43 -0.19 4.03 -2.53
N ILE A 44 0.47 2.95 -2.15
CA ILE A 44 1.59 2.95 -1.23
C ILE A 44 2.89 2.63 -1.97
N GLN A 45 3.93 3.33 -1.58
CA GLN A 45 5.28 3.13 -2.06
C GLN A 45 6.16 2.55 -0.96
N PHE A 46 6.86 1.49 -1.30
CA PHE A 46 7.84 0.84 -0.44
C PHE A 46 9.19 1.58 -0.47
N SER A 47 10.06 1.24 0.48
CA SER A 47 11.45 1.71 0.53
C SER A 47 12.23 1.43 -0.75
N ASN A 48 11.95 0.31 -1.42
CA ASN A 48 12.56 -0.08 -2.69
C ASN A 48 11.97 0.64 -3.93
N LYS A 49 11.19 1.71 -3.72
CA LYS A 49 10.48 2.49 -4.76
C LYS A 49 9.41 1.71 -5.53
N LYS A 50 9.16 0.43 -5.26
CA LYS A 50 8.01 -0.28 -5.81
C LYS A 50 6.73 0.35 -5.26
N ARG A 51 5.72 0.41 -6.11
CA ARG A 51 4.39 0.93 -5.78
C ARG A 51 3.38 -0.18 -5.90
N ILE A 52 2.50 -0.29 -4.91
CA ILE A 52 1.33 -1.13 -4.99
C ILE A 52 0.10 -0.32 -4.63
N TRP A 53 -1.00 -0.73 -5.21
CA TRP A 53 -2.33 -0.28 -4.86
C TRP A 53 -2.96 -1.38 -4.04
N LEU A 54 -3.62 -0.99 -2.96
CA LEU A 54 -4.23 -1.91 -2.01
C LEU A 54 -5.67 -1.48 -1.79
N LEU A 55 -6.54 -2.45 -1.58
CA LEU A 55 -7.95 -2.19 -1.28
C LEU A 55 -8.08 -1.64 0.15
N SER A 56 -9.10 -0.81 0.39
CA SER A 56 -9.41 -0.29 1.72
C SER A 56 -9.46 -1.36 2.83
N PRO A 57 -10.06 -2.56 2.64
CA PRO A 57 -10.01 -3.62 3.66
C PRO A 57 -8.59 -4.14 3.96
N GLU A 58 -7.63 -3.93 3.06
CA GLU A 58 -6.24 -4.39 3.21
C GLU A 58 -5.39 -3.39 4.02
N ILE A 59 -5.82 -2.14 4.20
CA ILE A 59 -5.05 -1.07 4.85
C ILE A 59 -5.75 -0.56 6.11
N MET A 60 -4.96 -0.22 7.14
CA MET A 60 -5.41 0.53 8.31
C MET A 60 -4.66 1.88 8.36
N TYR A 61 -5.42 2.95 8.56
CA TYR A 61 -4.91 4.31 8.70
C TYR A 61 -4.34 4.54 10.10
#